data_AF-A0A4U0ZCM0-F1
#
_entry.id   AF-A0A4U0ZCM0-F1
#
_cell.length_a   1.000
_cell.length_b   1.000
_cell.length_c   1.000
_cell.angle_alpha   90.00
_cell.angle_beta   90.00
_cell.angle_gamma   90.00
#
_symmetry.space_group_name_H-M   'P 1'
#
loop_
_entity.id
_entity.type
_entity.pdbx_description
1 polymer ?
#
loop_
_entity_poly.entity_id
_entity_poly.type
_entity_poly.pdbx_seq_one_letter_code
_entity_poly.pdbx_strand_id
1 'polypeptide(L)'
;MAYDFGSQTLGIKNPFKTEGTLRTLGGVLTLLLAVYVVFSVPAIFEANKVKGYTLLAVSFILVVSGIRHTAVGILQLMRFFVGRTVPTSLAYNFSKSEQDAAQAEKKSLLYSKESLHSMLMGRRNTTFEEPKGWLARLVHSIFPKLVFLPYPLRHLAQEILAMGATLIVGLVTYAIVYFLVSNGFAGEVAKIVVMPILSLLLLIYFVANWTSTAKGIHNEGNSQLAKAGGLSIGVIIGLALVVPLGAGVFLDGVVGSNIDELKTWSEEHAFFSAWLNFIYLFISIGVVIGLVFPLLKKRMDLVTPQTEVSEFRANMQESVHPNEIFINIENIVLANRRYKEVPNRIYADFVPKLKEQAEGKGSFEGELLIETQPTLSEGLALPKSAKVALSAIAQVAVVAAAVLFYASGVQLAELLHLIINIGVDNSALLNNAFSMVNTLLMLIFAWLTFRAAGSILNNASHMFWGELNFNSLLMYMKTEGTYTESRVSTGMAIHDSTRSENVVVRSSITPWIITSRINTSIFATSGMNNLEAPRFVMGMNKNDGELTEIVDEIKAFLRGRETIASITNESDLANASTIHQVNQQTRAFNKNSDERLSLKENEESAGFLRNEKDGE
;
A
#
# COMPACT_ATOMS: atom_id res chain seq x y z
N MET A 1 -1.67 10.63 15.37
CA MET A 1 -0.38 9.92 15.43
C MET A 1 -0.57 8.75 16.36
N ALA A 2 -0.46 7.51 15.88
CA ALA A 2 -0.64 6.30 16.68
C ALA A 2 0.72 5.63 16.95
N TYR A 3 1.64 6.35 17.60
CA TYR A 3 2.84 5.71 18.14
C TYR A 3 2.51 5.13 19.52
N ASP A 4 1.90 3.95 19.53
CA ASP A 4 1.69 3.21 20.78
C ASP A 4 2.96 2.46 21.14
N PHE A 5 3.60 2.91 22.22
CA PHE A 5 4.83 2.33 22.74
C PHE A 5 4.52 1.07 23.57
N GLY A 6 5.27 0.00 23.34
CA GLY A 6 5.26 -1.19 24.19
C GLY A 6 6.67 -1.78 24.33
N SER A 7 6.85 -2.63 25.34
CA SER A 7 8.15 -3.26 25.65
C SER A 7 8.69 -4.14 24.50
N GLN A 8 7.81 -4.73 23.68
CA GLN A 8 8.16 -5.53 22.52
C GLN A 8 7.93 -4.75 21.22
N THR A 9 8.96 -4.67 20.37
CA THR A 9 8.89 -4.00 19.05
C THR A 9 8.96 -5.01 17.91
N LEU A 10 8.42 -4.66 16.73
CA LEU A 10 8.47 -5.51 15.53
C LEU A 10 9.90 -5.78 15.03
N GLY A 11 10.90 -5.00 15.46
CA GLY A 11 12.32 -5.22 15.13
C GLY A 11 12.72 -4.79 13.71
N ILE A 12 11.88 -4.00 13.03
CA ILE A 12 12.13 -3.53 11.67
C ILE A 12 13.26 -2.49 11.67
N LYS A 13 14.35 -2.81 10.97
CA LYS A 13 15.49 -1.89 10.80
C LYS A 13 15.16 -0.83 9.76
N ASN A 14 15.71 0.38 9.93
CA ASN A 14 15.57 1.46 8.96
C ASN A 14 16.14 1.04 7.58
N PRO A 15 15.31 0.91 6.53
CA PRO A 15 15.77 0.50 5.21
C PRO A 15 16.49 1.64 4.45
N PHE A 16 16.28 2.89 4.84
CA PHE A 16 16.75 4.08 4.14
C PHE A 16 18.15 4.53 4.54
N LYS A 17 18.86 3.85 5.45
CA LYS A 17 20.17 4.33 5.92
C LYS A 17 21.19 4.53 4.80
N THR A 18 21.22 3.61 3.83
CA THR A 18 22.17 3.70 2.70
C THR A 18 21.78 4.79 1.71
N GLU A 19 20.49 4.87 1.35
CA GLU A 19 19.93 5.96 0.54
C GLU A 19 20.17 7.32 1.19
N GLY A 20 19.84 7.47 2.48
CA GLY A 20 20.01 8.69 3.26
C GLY A 20 21.45 9.15 3.32
N THR A 21 22.41 8.23 3.47
CA THR A 21 23.85 8.57 3.47
C THR A 21 24.26 9.18 2.14
N LEU A 22 23.86 8.55 1.02
CA LEU A 22 24.17 9.05 -0.31
C LEU A 22 23.48 10.40 -0.54
N ARG A 23 22.21 10.53 -0.18
CA ARG A 23 21.42 11.75 -0.32
C ARG A 23 21.99 12.92 0.48
N THR A 24 22.42 12.67 1.72
CA THR A 24 23.15 13.65 2.53
C THR A 24 24.44 14.06 1.84
N LEU A 25 25.23 13.13 1.30
CA LEU A 25 26.46 13.46 0.57
C LEU A 25 26.20 14.32 -0.66
N GLY A 26 25.19 14.00 -1.48
CA GLY A 26 24.78 14.83 -2.62
C GLY A 26 24.32 16.24 -2.20
N GLY A 27 23.61 16.34 -1.08
CA GLY A 27 23.20 17.62 -0.49
C GLY A 27 24.38 18.46 0.00
N VAL A 28 25.34 17.83 0.69
CA VAL A 28 26.58 18.48 1.14
C VAL A 28 27.41 18.98 -0.03
N LEU A 29 27.56 18.18 -1.09
CA LEU A 29 28.28 18.62 -2.30
C LEU A 29 27.60 19.84 -2.95
N THR A 30 26.27 19.85 -3.00
CA THR A 30 25.48 20.99 -3.49
C THR A 30 25.67 22.23 -2.61
N LEU A 31 25.76 22.04 -1.29
CA LEU A 31 26.00 23.11 -0.32
C LEU A 31 27.44 23.66 -0.43
N LEU A 32 28.44 22.79 -0.62
CA LEU A 32 29.83 23.21 -0.85
C LEU A 32 29.96 24.07 -2.11
N LEU A 33 29.26 23.68 -3.20
CA LEU A 33 29.16 24.52 -4.39
C LEU A 33 28.54 25.89 -4.04
N ALA A 34 27.43 25.91 -3.29
CA ALA A 34 26.78 27.15 -2.90
C ALA A 34 27.70 28.05 -2.07
N VAL A 35 28.43 27.48 -1.10
CA VAL A 35 29.40 28.19 -0.26
C VAL A 35 30.53 28.77 -1.10
N TYR A 36 31.07 28.00 -2.04
CA TYR A 36 32.07 28.50 -3.00
C TYR A 36 31.55 29.73 -3.76
N VAL A 37 30.30 29.69 -4.26
CA VAL A 37 29.69 30.84 -4.94
C VAL A 37 29.59 32.03 -4.01
N VAL A 38 29.09 31.87 -2.78
CA VAL A 38 28.97 32.97 -1.79
C VAL A 38 30.32 33.64 -1.54
N PHE A 39 31.40 32.87 -1.37
CA PHE A 39 32.74 33.44 -1.16
C PHE A 39 33.30 34.17 -2.38
N SER A 40 32.85 33.84 -3.59
CA SER A 40 33.25 34.54 -4.81
C SER A 40 32.52 35.88 -5.02
N VAL A 41 31.35 36.08 -4.40
CA VAL A 41 30.51 37.26 -4.62
C VAL A 41 31.20 38.59 -4.28
N PRO A 42 31.89 38.77 -3.13
CA PRO A 42 32.48 40.06 -2.77
C PRO A 42 33.44 40.61 -3.83
N ALA A 43 34.37 39.79 -4.32
CA ALA A 43 35.32 40.20 -5.36
C ALA A 43 34.62 40.55 -6.68
N ILE A 44 33.57 39.81 -7.04
CA ILE A 44 32.76 40.09 -8.23
C ILE A 44 31.93 41.36 -8.03
N PHE A 45 31.45 41.62 -6.82
CA PHE A 45 30.62 42.78 -6.49
C PHE A 45 31.42 44.09 -6.55
N GLU A 46 32.69 44.06 -6.09
CA GLU A 46 33.63 45.18 -6.22
C GLU A 46 33.91 45.52 -7.68
N ALA A 47 34.10 44.51 -8.53
CA ALA A 47 34.31 44.71 -9.96
C ALA A 47 33.01 45.07 -10.71
N ASN A 48 31.87 44.52 -10.31
CA ASN A 48 30.63 44.55 -11.07
C ASN A 48 29.38 44.26 -10.22
N LYS A 49 28.66 45.32 -9.84
CA LYS A 49 27.47 45.22 -8.99
C LYS A 49 26.38 44.33 -9.59
N VAL A 50 26.13 44.42 -10.91
CA VAL A 50 25.09 43.61 -11.58
C VAL A 50 25.42 42.12 -11.45
N LYS A 51 26.66 41.74 -11.81
CA LYS A 51 27.08 40.34 -11.70
C LYS A 51 27.03 39.84 -10.26
N GLY A 52 27.47 40.68 -9.31
CA GLY A 52 27.43 40.36 -7.89
C GLY A 52 26.02 40.07 -7.36
N TYR A 53 25.03 40.92 -7.69
CA TYR A 53 23.63 40.70 -7.28
C TYR A 53 23.01 39.44 -7.91
N THR A 54 23.26 39.18 -9.20
CA THR A 54 22.75 37.97 -9.87
C THR A 54 23.32 36.70 -9.24
N LEU A 55 24.63 36.65 -9.01
CA LEU A 55 25.27 35.49 -8.38
C LEU A 55 24.88 35.33 -6.91
N LEU A 56 24.61 36.42 -6.19
CA LEU A 56 24.06 36.37 -4.84
C LEU A 56 22.69 35.66 -4.84
N ALA A 57 21.79 36.00 -5.77
CA ALA A 57 20.49 35.34 -5.89
C ALA A 57 20.62 33.84 -6.23
N VAL A 58 21.53 33.49 -7.14
CA VAL A 58 21.81 32.09 -7.50
C VAL A 58 22.37 31.32 -6.30
N SER A 59 23.29 31.93 -5.55
CA SER A 59 23.88 31.34 -4.35
C SER A 59 22.81 31.05 -3.29
N PHE A 60 21.87 31.98 -3.08
CA PHE A 60 20.76 31.79 -2.14
C PHE A 60 19.90 30.57 -2.51
N ILE A 61 19.53 30.44 -3.79
CA ILE A 61 18.75 29.29 -4.27
C ILE A 61 19.52 27.98 -4.08
N LEU A 62 20.83 27.97 -4.35
CA LEU A 62 21.69 26.80 -4.16
C LEU A 62 21.83 26.43 -2.67
N VAL A 63 21.97 27.41 -1.77
CA VAL A 63 22.02 27.17 -0.32
C VAL A 63 20.71 26.53 0.16
N VAL A 64 19.57 27.12 -0.20
CA VAL A 64 18.24 26.58 0.20
C VAL A 64 18.05 25.17 -0.36
N SER A 65 18.41 24.93 -1.62
CA SER A 65 18.33 23.62 -2.25
C SER A 65 19.23 22.59 -1.56
N GLY A 66 20.50 22.95 -1.31
CA GLY A 66 21.48 22.10 -0.64
C GLY A 66 21.08 21.74 0.79
N ILE A 67 20.60 22.71 1.57
CA ILE A 67 20.08 22.49 2.93
C ILE A 67 18.88 21.55 2.88
N ARG A 68 17.89 21.81 2.01
CA ARG A 68 16.69 20.98 1.90
C ARG A 68 17.05 19.53 1.55
N HIS A 69 17.93 19.33 0.57
CA HIS A 69 18.32 17.99 0.13
C HIS A 69 19.12 17.24 1.21
N THR A 70 20.01 17.95 1.90
CA THR A 70 20.77 17.42 3.04
C THR A 70 19.84 17.04 4.19
N ALA A 71 18.87 17.90 4.52
CA ALA A 71 17.91 17.67 5.59
C ALA A 71 17.07 16.42 5.33
N VAL A 72 16.60 16.22 4.09
CA VAL A 72 15.86 14.98 3.74
C VAL A 72 16.75 13.75 3.87
N GLY A 73 18.01 13.80 3.43
CA GLY A 73 18.95 12.69 3.62
C GLY A 73 19.22 12.39 5.10
N ILE A 74 19.41 13.42 5.93
CA ILE A 74 19.61 13.27 7.37
C ILE A 74 18.36 12.67 8.02
N LEU A 75 17.15 13.11 7.66
CA LEU A 75 15.90 12.53 8.15
C LEU A 75 15.80 11.03 7.81
N GLN A 76 16.26 10.60 6.65
CA GLN A 76 16.34 9.19 6.27
C GLN A 76 17.34 8.38 7.13
N LEU A 77 18.36 9.03 7.71
CA LEU A 77 19.33 8.39 8.62
C LEU A 77 18.82 8.25 10.06
N MET A 78 17.86 9.09 10.44
CA MET A 78 17.30 9.12 11.79
C MET A 78 16.58 7.81 12.16
N ARG A 79 16.16 7.73 13.42
CA ARG A 79 15.45 6.55 13.93
C ARG A 79 14.17 6.31 13.13
N PHE A 80 14.00 5.06 12.70
CA PHE A 80 12.79 4.60 12.04
C PHE A 80 11.78 4.19 13.12
N PHE A 81 10.74 5.00 13.30
CA PHE A 81 9.70 4.78 14.29
C PHE A 81 8.64 3.83 13.74
N VAL A 82 8.39 2.76 14.48
CA VAL A 82 7.43 1.70 14.17
C VAL A 82 6.63 1.47 15.44
N GLY A 83 5.33 1.75 15.41
CA GLY A 83 4.40 1.46 16.51
C GLY A 83 4.06 -0.03 16.63
N ARG A 84 3.15 -0.38 17.53
CA ARG A 84 2.67 -1.78 17.66
C ARG A 84 1.64 -2.18 16.62
N THR A 85 0.88 -1.20 16.14
CA THR A 85 -0.30 -1.39 15.27
C THR A 85 0.05 -1.45 13.79
N VAL A 86 1.19 -0.85 13.42
CA VAL A 86 1.74 -0.92 12.06
C VAL A 86 2.20 -2.34 11.69
N PRO A 87 2.20 -2.72 10.40
CA PRO A 87 1.81 -1.91 9.24
C PRO A 87 0.28 -1.69 9.19
N THR A 88 -0.19 -0.72 8.41
CA THR A 88 -1.64 -0.46 8.22
C THR A 88 -2.47 -1.72 8.00
N SER A 89 -3.69 -1.73 8.53
CA SER A 89 -4.72 -2.75 8.29
C SER A 89 -5.13 -2.82 6.81
N LEU A 90 -5.61 -3.99 6.36
CA LEU A 90 -6.12 -4.14 4.99
C LEU A 90 -7.48 -3.46 4.84
N ALA A 91 -8.34 -3.65 5.84
CA ALA A 91 -9.67 -3.06 5.95
C ALA A 91 -9.85 -2.45 7.35
N TYR A 92 -11.01 -1.84 7.59
CA TYR A 92 -11.28 -1.16 8.86
C TYR A 92 -11.27 -2.17 10.02
N ASN A 93 -10.47 -1.89 11.04
CA ASN A 93 -10.31 -2.75 12.20
C ASN A 93 -11.38 -2.42 13.27
N PHE A 94 -12.20 -3.39 13.61
CA PHE A 94 -13.26 -3.32 14.63
C PHE A 94 -12.80 -3.79 16.02
N SER A 95 -11.53 -4.18 16.18
CA SER A 95 -10.99 -4.59 17.48
C SER A 95 -11.17 -3.48 18.53
N LYS A 96 -11.79 -3.82 19.66
CA LYS A 96 -12.14 -2.87 20.73
C LYS A 96 -10.91 -2.20 21.36
N SER A 97 -9.76 -2.89 21.39
CA SER A 97 -8.53 -2.35 21.96
C SER A 97 -7.75 -1.42 21.01
N GLU A 98 -8.14 -1.35 19.74
CA GLU A 98 -7.37 -0.68 18.66
C GLU A 98 -8.18 0.41 17.94
N GLN A 99 -9.24 0.94 18.56
CA GLN A 99 -10.16 1.87 17.90
C GLN A 99 -9.50 3.19 17.49
N ASP A 100 -8.60 3.73 18.32
CA ASP A 100 -7.86 4.96 18.01
C ASP A 100 -6.95 4.78 16.79
N ALA A 101 -6.25 3.65 16.73
CA ALA A 101 -5.42 3.26 15.59
C ALA A 101 -6.27 3.02 14.33
N ALA A 102 -7.40 2.32 14.47
CA ALA A 102 -8.33 2.07 13.35
C ALA A 102 -8.87 3.36 12.74
N GLN A 103 -9.17 4.36 13.56
CA GLN A 103 -9.64 5.67 13.09
C GLN A 103 -8.53 6.47 12.41
N ALA A 104 -7.30 6.39 12.90
CA ALA A 104 -6.13 7.01 12.28
C ALA A 104 -5.81 6.39 10.91
N GLU A 105 -5.89 5.05 10.80
CA GLU A 105 -5.58 4.30 9.58
C GLU A 105 -6.65 4.43 8.49
N LYS A 106 -7.87 4.89 8.82
CA LYS A 106 -9.04 4.90 7.92
C LYS A 106 -8.78 5.51 6.55
N LYS A 107 -7.92 6.52 6.45
CA LYS A 107 -7.57 7.20 5.19
C LYS A 107 -6.60 6.39 4.31
N SER A 108 -5.89 5.44 4.90
CA SER A 108 -4.86 4.62 4.25
C SER A 108 -5.35 3.21 3.88
N LEU A 109 -6.61 2.87 4.19
CA LEU A 109 -7.17 1.55 3.89
C LEU A 109 -7.50 1.43 2.39
N LEU A 110 -7.15 0.27 1.82
CA LEU A 110 -7.43 -0.03 0.41
C LEU A 110 -8.63 -0.97 0.24
N TYR A 111 -8.84 -1.90 1.17
CA TYR A 111 -9.87 -2.93 1.06
C TYR A 111 -11.02 -2.67 2.02
N SER A 112 -12.18 -3.22 1.68
CA SER A 112 -13.31 -3.37 2.59
C SER A 112 -13.44 -4.82 3.06
N LYS A 113 -14.27 -5.05 4.09
CA LYS A 113 -14.66 -6.40 4.54
C LYS A 113 -15.14 -7.24 3.35
N GLU A 114 -16.01 -6.68 2.52
CA GLU A 114 -16.63 -7.35 1.38
C GLU A 114 -15.60 -7.71 0.31
N SER A 115 -14.62 -6.83 0.08
CA SER A 115 -13.54 -7.08 -0.87
C SER A 115 -12.69 -8.28 -0.42
N LEU A 116 -12.22 -8.28 0.83
CA LEU A 116 -11.42 -9.37 1.41
C LEU A 116 -12.20 -10.69 1.48
N HIS A 117 -13.47 -10.63 1.87
CA HIS A 117 -14.35 -11.80 1.84
C HIS A 117 -14.49 -12.36 0.41
N SER A 118 -14.71 -11.49 -0.58
CA SER A 118 -14.81 -11.91 -1.99
C SER A 118 -13.50 -12.45 -2.56
N MET A 119 -12.34 -12.03 -2.01
CA MET A 119 -11.04 -12.58 -2.38
C MET A 119 -10.88 -14.02 -1.90
N LEU A 120 -11.24 -14.31 -0.64
CA LEU A 120 -11.21 -15.65 -0.07
C LEU A 120 -12.21 -16.58 -0.76
N MET A 121 -13.47 -16.16 -0.87
CA MET A 121 -14.54 -16.97 -1.46
C MET A 121 -14.34 -17.19 -2.96
N GLY A 122 -14.01 -16.13 -3.68
CA GLY A 122 -13.84 -16.15 -5.13
C GLY A 122 -12.47 -16.64 -5.58
N ARG A 123 -11.55 -16.96 -4.65
CA ARG A 123 -10.17 -17.36 -4.95
C ARG A 123 -9.51 -16.41 -5.95
N ARG A 124 -9.71 -15.12 -5.71
CA ARG A 124 -9.32 -14.02 -6.63
C ARG A 124 -8.62 -12.92 -5.86
N ASN A 125 -7.82 -12.11 -6.55
CA ASN A 125 -7.15 -10.97 -5.95
C ASN A 125 -7.63 -9.66 -6.57
N THR A 126 -8.34 -8.86 -5.78
CA THR A 126 -8.91 -7.57 -6.23
C THR A 126 -7.86 -6.47 -6.39
N THR A 127 -6.63 -6.71 -5.94
CA THR A 127 -5.48 -5.79 -6.12
C THR A 127 -5.02 -5.70 -7.57
N PHE A 128 -5.25 -6.75 -8.35
CA PHE A 128 -4.78 -6.86 -9.73
C PHE A 128 -5.86 -6.38 -10.69
N GLU A 129 -6.00 -5.06 -10.80
CA GLU A 129 -6.89 -4.44 -11.77
C GLU A 129 -6.31 -4.41 -13.19
N GLU A 130 -7.21 -4.54 -14.17
CA GLU A 130 -6.85 -4.41 -15.58
C GLU A 130 -6.41 -2.98 -15.93
N PRO A 131 -5.38 -2.82 -16.79
CA PRO A 131 -4.94 -1.51 -17.22
C PRO A 131 -5.97 -0.81 -18.09
N LYS A 132 -6.24 0.45 -17.76
CA LYS A 132 -7.13 1.33 -18.52
C LYS A 132 -6.32 2.23 -19.45
N GLY A 133 -6.71 2.30 -20.72
CA GLY A 133 -6.05 3.13 -21.75
C GLY A 133 -5.13 2.35 -22.70
N TRP A 134 -4.93 2.90 -23.90
CA TRP A 134 -4.17 2.23 -24.97
C TRP A 134 -2.70 2.00 -24.58
N LEU A 135 -2.06 3.01 -23.99
CA LEU A 135 -0.66 2.95 -23.60
C LEU A 135 -0.43 1.95 -22.47
N ALA A 136 -1.27 1.99 -21.44
CA ALA A 136 -1.19 1.04 -20.34
C ALA A 136 -1.35 -0.39 -20.86
N ARG A 137 -2.31 -0.64 -21.75
CA ARG A 137 -2.48 -1.96 -22.40
C ARG A 137 -1.24 -2.38 -23.18
N LEU A 138 -0.65 -1.49 -23.98
CA LEU A 138 0.59 -1.76 -24.72
C LEU A 138 1.74 -2.14 -23.78
N VAL A 139 1.93 -1.38 -22.70
CA VAL A 139 2.95 -1.66 -21.67
C VAL A 139 2.75 -3.04 -21.05
N HIS A 140 1.52 -3.38 -20.70
CA HIS A 140 1.18 -4.69 -20.13
C HIS A 140 1.23 -5.82 -21.18
N SER A 141 1.13 -5.53 -22.47
CA SER A 141 1.41 -6.52 -23.53
C SER A 141 2.90 -6.85 -23.63
N ILE A 142 3.79 -5.85 -23.46
CA ILE A 142 5.25 -6.04 -23.47
C ILE A 142 5.72 -6.69 -22.16
N PHE A 143 5.16 -6.27 -21.03
CA PHE A 143 5.50 -6.75 -19.68
C PHE A 143 4.25 -7.31 -18.98
N PRO A 144 3.79 -8.52 -19.32
CA PRO A 144 2.54 -9.08 -18.79
C PRO A 144 2.55 -9.25 -17.26
N LYS A 145 3.72 -9.55 -16.69
CA LYS A 145 3.87 -9.69 -15.24
C LYS A 145 3.77 -8.37 -14.46
N LEU A 146 3.73 -7.22 -15.15
CA LEU A 146 3.62 -5.91 -14.52
C LEU A 146 2.30 -5.76 -13.77
N VAL A 147 1.21 -6.39 -14.24
CA VAL A 147 -0.10 -6.38 -13.57
C VAL A 147 0.00 -6.85 -12.12
N PHE A 148 0.90 -7.80 -11.85
CA PHE A 148 1.07 -8.42 -10.54
C PHE A 148 2.00 -7.65 -9.60
N LEU A 149 2.52 -6.49 -10.00
CA LEU A 149 3.28 -5.61 -9.09
C LEU A 149 2.36 -4.75 -8.22
N PRO A 150 2.84 -4.28 -7.05
CA PRO A 150 2.13 -3.27 -6.27
C PRO A 150 1.85 -2.00 -7.08
N TYR A 151 0.79 -1.25 -6.74
CA TYR A 151 0.41 -0.03 -7.49
C TYR A 151 1.56 0.98 -7.67
N PRO A 152 2.40 1.29 -6.64
CA PRO A 152 3.49 2.25 -6.81
C PRO A 152 4.51 1.84 -7.90
N LEU A 153 4.87 0.56 -7.99
CA LEU A 153 5.81 0.08 -9.00
C LEU A 153 5.18 -0.01 -10.39
N ARG A 154 3.88 -0.32 -10.48
CA ARG A 154 3.12 -0.25 -11.75
C ARG A 154 3.10 1.18 -12.28
N HIS A 155 2.78 2.13 -11.41
CA HIS A 155 2.74 3.54 -11.75
C HIS A 155 4.11 4.06 -12.20
N LEU A 156 5.17 3.72 -11.46
CA LEU A 156 6.56 4.03 -11.84
C LEU A 156 6.90 3.54 -13.26
N ALA A 157 6.59 2.28 -13.57
CA ALA A 157 6.86 1.69 -14.88
C ALA A 157 6.06 2.38 -16.00
N GLN A 158 4.78 2.69 -15.74
CA GLN A 158 3.90 3.33 -16.69
C GLN A 158 4.31 4.77 -16.98
N GLU A 159 4.70 5.55 -15.97
CA GLU A 159 5.18 6.92 -16.11
C GLU A 159 6.46 6.99 -16.97
N ILE A 160 7.43 6.10 -16.71
CA ILE A 160 8.68 6.06 -17.50
C ILE A 160 8.40 5.60 -18.95
N LEU A 161 7.50 4.63 -19.16
CA LEU A 161 7.17 4.19 -20.51
C LEU A 161 6.31 5.20 -21.27
N ALA A 162 5.40 5.90 -20.59
CA ALA A 162 4.60 6.98 -21.16
C ALA A 162 5.49 8.08 -21.70
N MET A 163 6.45 8.51 -20.90
CA MET A 163 7.48 9.45 -21.28
C MET A 163 8.27 8.97 -22.51
N GLY A 164 8.70 7.71 -22.56
CA GLY A 164 9.33 7.13 -23.75
C GLY A 164 8.43 7.16 -25.00
N ALA A 165 7.15 6.81 -24.85
CA ALA A 165 6.18 6.83 -25.95
C ALA A 165 5.91 8.25 -26.45
N THR A 166 5.73 9.23 -25.56
CA THR A 166 5.54 10.64 -25.93
C THR A 166 6.73 11.22 -26.66
N LEU A 167 7.95 10.77 -26.32
CA LEU A 167 9.16 11.17 -27.00
C LEU A 167 9.20 10.61 -28.43
N ILE A 168 8.88 9.33 -28.61
CA ILE A 168 8.80 8.72 -29.94
C ILE A 168 7.76 9.45 -30.80
N VAL A 169 6.57 9.71 -30.26
CA VAL A 169 5.52 10.45 -30.98
C VAL A 169 6.00 11.86 -31.33
N GLY A 170 6.61 12.58 -30.39
CA GLY A 170 7.15 13.92 -30.65
C GLY A 170 8.26 13.93 -31.70
N LEU A 171 9.14 12.92 -31.72
CA LEU A 171 10.19 12.79 -32.74
C LEU A 171 9.62 12.45 -34.12
N VAL A 172 8.63 11.57 -34.21
CA VAL A 172 7.96 11.26 -35.47
C VAL A 172 7.24 12.49 -36.00
N THR A 173 6.50 13.20 -35.14
CA THR A 173 5.86 14.48 -35.48
C THR A 173 6.89 15.50 -35.97
N TYR A 174 8.01 15.65 -35.25
CA TYR A 174 9.10 16.54 -35.67
C TYR A 174 9.70 16.14 -37.02
N ALA A 175 9.94 14.84 -37.25
CA ALA A 175 10.50 14.33 -38.49
C ALA A 175 9.57 14.59 -39.69
N ILE A 176 8.26 14.46 -39.50
CA ILE A 176 7.27 14.80 -40.53
C ILE A 176 7.35 16.29 -40.87
N VAL A 177 7.36 17.17 -39.87
CA VAL A 177 7.46 18.62 -40.12
C VAL A 177 8.79 18.97 -40.77
N TYR A 178 9.90 18.42 -40.26
CA TYR A 178 11.23 18.60 -40.83
C TYR A 178 11.29 18.18 -42.29
N PHE A 179 10.68 17.03 -42.63
CA PHE A 179 10.59 16.57 -44.01
C PHE A 179 9.79 17.54 -44.89
N LEU A 180 8.62 18.00 -44.44
CA LEU A 180 7.80 18.95 -45.20
C LEU A 180 8.55 20.27 -45.47
N VAL A 181 9.16 20.84 -44.44
CA VAL A 181 9.86 22.13 -44.54
C VAL A 181 11.16 22.00 -45.33
N SER A 182 11.94 20.93 -45.12
CA SER A 182 13.23 20.74 -45.79
C SER A 182 13.11 20.50 -47.29
N ASN A 183 12.03 19.86 -47.74
CA ASN A 183 11.73 19.63 -49.15
C ASN A 183 11.01 20.82 -49.82
N GLY A 184 10.79 21.92 -49.10
CA GLY A 184 10.21 23.14 -49.66
C GLY A 184 8.68 23.14 -49.81
N PHE A 185 7.97 22.14 -49.28
CA PHE A 185 6.49 22.10 -49.33
C PHE A 185 5.83 23.24 -48.54
N ALA A 186 6.55 23.83 -47.58
CA ALA A 186 6.09 24.93 -46.73
C ALA A 186 6.74 26.28 -47.09
N GLY A 187 7.45 26.40 -48.21
CA GLY A 187 8.12 27.65 -48.59
C GLY A 187 9.54 27.82 -48.03
N GLU A 188 10.29 28.77 -48.60
CA GLU A 188 11.69 29.03 -48.21
C GLU A 188 11.79 29.79 -46.88
N VAL A 189 10.85 30.71 -46.58
CA VAL A 189 10.80 31.43 -45.30
C VAL A 189 10.64 30.45 -44.13
N ALA A 190 9.81 29.41 -44.32
CA ALA A 190 9.57 28.41 -43.29
C ALA A 190 10.84 27.65 -42.90
N LYS A 191 11.76 27.43 -43.84
CA LYS A 191 13.02 26.73 -43.55
C LYS A 191 13.93 27.51 -42.60
N ILE A 192 13.94 28.84 -42.73
CA ILE A 192 14.79 29.73 -41.93
C ILE A 192 14.16 29.96 -40.54
N VAL A 193 12.85 30.22 -40.48
CA VAL A 193 12.19 30.69 -39.24
C VAL A 193 11.46 29.59 -38.48
N VAL A 194 10.72 28.72 -39.18
CA VAL A 194 9.86 27.73 -38.52
C VAL A 194 10.69 26.62 -37.89
N MET A 195 11.80 26.20 -38.51
CA MET A 195 12.60 25.09 -38.01
C MET A 195 13.26 25.34 -36.64
N PRO A 196 13.95 26.47 -36.39
CA PRO A 196 14.50 26.77 -35.06
C PRO A 196 13.42 26.89 -33.99
N ILE A 197 12.32 27.61 -34.28
CA ILE A 197 11.19 27.79 -33.36
C ILE A 197 10.58 26.44 -32.99
N LEU A 198 10.36 25.57 -33.97
CA LEU A 198 9.75 24.27 -33.73
C LEU A 198 10.70 23.34 -32.96
N SER A 199 12.01 23.42 -33.19
CA SER A 199 13.00 22.70 -32.38
C SER A 199 13.00 23.15 -30.91
N LEU A 200 12.84 24.45 -30.65
CA LEU A 200 12.70 25.02 -29.31
C LEU A 200 11.38 24.59 -28.66
N LEU A 201 10.26 24.64 -29.39
CA LEU A 201 8.96 24.18 -28.90
C LEU A 201 8.97 22.68 -28.57
N LEU A 202 9.61 21.86 -29.41
CA LEU A 202 9.79 20.44 -29.13
C LEU A 202 10.62 20.21 -27.87
N LEU A 203 11.71 20.96 -27.71
CA LEU A 203 12.54 20.88 -26.51
C LEU A 203 11.76 21.28 -25.25
N ILE A 204 11.01 22.39 -25.30
CA ILE A 204 10.12 22.81 -24.21
C ILE A 204 9.12 21.71 -23.89
N TYR A 205 8.47 21.13 -24.90
CA TYR A 205 7.50 20.05 -24.71
C TYR A 205 8.13 18.83 -24.03
N PHE A 206 9.29 18.37 -24.49
CA PHE A 206 9.97 17.22 -23.91
C PHE A 206 10.46 17.48 -22.48
N VAL A 207 11.07 18.64 -22.22
CA VAL A 207 11.54 18.99 -20.87
C VAL A 207 10.35 19.17 -19.92
N ALA A 208 9.26 19.81 -20.38
CA ALA A 208 8.04 19.94 -19.59
C ALA A 208 7.46 18.56 -19.23
N ASN A 209 7.34 17.66 -20.21
CA ASN A 209 6.84 16.31 -19.96
C ASN A 209 7.76 15.52 -19.02
N TRP A 210 9.08 15.59 -19.21
CA TRP A 210 10.09 14.98 -18.35
C TRP A 210 9.99 15.46 -16.89
N THR A 211 9.80 16.77 -16.68
CA THR A 211 9.57 17.34 -15.34
C THR A 211 8.21 16.96 -14.75
N SER A 212 7.20 16.75 -15.59
CA SER A 212 5.88 16.29 -15.17
C SER A 212 5.94 14.85 -14.66
N THR A 213 6.58 13.94 -15.40
CA THR A 213 6.83 12.55 -14.99
C THR A 213 7.55 12.49 -13.64
N ALA A 214 8.56 13.34 -13.43
CA ALA A 214 9.27 13.43 -12.17
C ALA A 214 8.36 13.78 -10.96
N LYS A 215 7.37 14.64 -11.17
CA LYS A 215 6.35 15.00 -10.17
C LYS A 215 5.30 13.91 -9.99
N GLY A 216 4.86 13.28 -11.09
CA GLY A 216 3.85 12.22 -11.08
C GLY A 216 4.25 11.04 -10.20
N ILE A 217 5.51 10.62 -10.27
CA ILE A 217 6.03 9.48 -9.48
C ILE A 217 5.97 9.75 -7.95
N HIS A 218 6.01 11.01 -7.50
CA HIS A 218 6.03 11.36 -6.08
C HIS A 218 4.67 11.21 -5.38
N ASN A 219 3.56 11.13 -6.13
CA ASN A 219 2.21 11.01 -5.56
C ASN A 219 1.87 9.56 -5.21
N GLU A 220 2.51 9.03 -4.16
CA GLU A 220 2.31 7.65 -3.65
C GLU A 220 0.87 7.37 -3.17
N GLY A 221 0.08 8.41 -2.89
CA GLY A 221 -1.27 8.32 -2.31
C GLY A 221 -2.44 8.21 -3.29
N ASN A 222 -2.22 8.39 -4.61
CA ASN A 222 -3.29 8.25 -5.60
C ASN A 222 -3.19 6.87 -6.27
N SER A 223 -3.97 5.92 -5.76
CA SER A 223 -4.19 4.60 -6.37
C SER A 223 -4.85 4.63 -7.75
N GLN A 224 -5.20 5.82 -8.25
CA GLN A 224 -5.82 5.98 -9.55
C GLN A 224 -4.75 6.24 -10.60
N LEU A 225 -4.52 5.22 -11.44
CA LEU A 225 -3.78 5.35 -12.69
C LEU A 225 -4.23 6.62 -13.42
N ALA A 226 -3.27 7.49 -13.75
CA ALA A 226 -3.54 8.70 -14.52
C ALA A 226 -4.32 8.34 -15.79
N LYS A 227 -5.54 8.88 -15.90
CA LYS A 227 -6.29 8.85 -17.16
C LYS A 227 -5.50 9.68 -18.15
N ALA A 228 -4.72 9.04 -19.01
CA ALA A 228 -4.09 9.68 -20.14
C ALA A 228 -5.16 10.07 -21.18
N GLY A 229 -5.87 11.17 -20.90
CA GLY A 229 -6.73 11.86 -21.86
C GLY A 229 -5.88 12.75 -22.76
N GLY A 230 -5.27 12.16 -23.78
CA GLY A 230 -4.55 12.89 -24.82
C GLY A 230 -5.36 12.96 -26.11
N LEU A 231 -5.16 14.03 -26.89
CA LEU A 231 -5.55 14.09 -28.31
C LEU A 231 -5.10 12.80 -29.01
N SER A 232 -5.94 12.26 -29.91
CA SER A 232 -5.57 11.04 -30.63
C SER A 232 -4.29 11.28 -31.44
N ILE A 233 -3.43 10.26 -31.53
CA ILE A 233 -2.18 10.32 -32.31
C ILE A 233 -2.46 10.80 -33.75
N GLY A 234 -3.59 10.40 -34.33
CA GLY A 234 -4.04 10.85 -35.65
C GLY A 234 -4.28 12.36 -35.73
N VAL A 235 -4.82 13.00 -34.69
CA VAL A 235 -4.99 14.47 -34.66
C VAL A 235 -3.64 15.17 -34.52
N ILE A 236 -2.71 14.63 -33.73
CA ILE A 236 -1.36 15.20 -33.57
C ILE A 236 -0.61 15.14 -34.91
N ILE A 237 -0.66 14.00 -35.60
CA ILE A 237 -0.06 13.84 -36.93
C ILE A 237 -0.76 14.73 -37.96
N GLY A 238 -2.10 14.80 -37.94
CA GLY A 238 -2.86 15.69 -38.83
C GLY A 238 -2.50 17.16 -38.65
N LEU A 239 -2.37 17.63 -37.40
CA LEU A 239 -1.89 18.98 -37.10
C LEU A 239 -0.44 19.18 -37.55
N ALA A 240 0.43 18.19 -37.37
CA ALA A 240 1.81 18.24 -37.84
C ALA A 240 1.94 18.35 -39.36
N LEU A 241 0.95 17.89 -40.12
CA LEU A 241 0.91 18.05 -41.57
C LEU A 241 0.34 19.41 -41.96
N VAL A 242 -0.79 19.80 -41.37
CA VAL A 242 -1.55 21.00 -41.79
C VAL A 242 -0.89 22.30 -41.30
N VAL A 243 -0.42 22.33 -40.06
CA VAL A 243 0.09 23.57 -39.43
C VAL A 243 1.33 24.11 -40.15
N PRO A 244 2.38 23.32 -40.47
CA PRO A 244 3.54 23.84 -41.17
C PRO A 244 3.22 24.33 -42.58
N LEU A 245 2.33 23.65 -43.29
CA LEU A 245 1.90 24.07 -44.64
C LEU A 245 1.13 25.39 -44.59
N GLY A 246 0.17 25.52 -43.67
CA GLY A 246 -0.59 26.75 -43.49
C GLY A 246 0.28 27.92 -43.00
N ALA A 247 1.18 27.67 -42.05
CA ALA A 247 2.14 28.66 -41.57
C ALA A 247 3.11 29.09 -42.69
N GLY A 248 3.57 28.13 -43.51
CA GLY A 248 4.43 28.38 -44.66
C GLY A 248 3.82 29.33 -45.69
N VAL A 249 2.61 29.00 -46.17
CA VAL A 249 1.85 29.85 -47.10
C VAL A 249 1.63 31.25 -46.55
N PHE A 250 1.30 31.36 -45.26
CA PHE A 250 1.12 32.64 -44.60
C PHE A 250 2.43 33.44 -44.51
N LEU A 251 3.53 32.80 -44.11
CA LEU A 251 4.84 33.45 -43.96
C LEU A 251 5.41 33.88 -45.31
N ASP A 252 5.28 33.07 -46.36
CA ASP A 252 5.69 33.46 -47.71
C ASP A 252 4.89 34.68 -48.21
N GLY A 253 3.59 34.75 -47.88
CA GLY A 253 2.75 35.90 -48.25
C GLY A 253 3.07 37.20 -47.49
N VAL A 254 3.62 37.12 -46.28
CA VAL A 254 3.93 38.28 -45.43
C VAL A 254 5.40 38.71 -45.51
N VAL A 255 6.32 37.76 -45.64
CA VAL A 255 7.78 37.96 -45.51
C VAL A 255 8.53 37.65 -46.80
N GLY A 256 7.89 37.04 -47.80
CA GLY A 256 8.53 36.58 -49.03
C GLY A 256 9.26 37.66 -49.83
N SER A 257 8.93 38.95 -49.66
CA SER A 257 9.64 40.06 -50.31
C SER A 257 11.02 40.38 -49.72
N ASN A 258 11.32 39.94 -48.49
CA ASN A 258 12.56 40.28 -47.76
C ASN A 258 13.38 39.03 -47.38
N ILE A 259 13.27 37.94 -48.15
CA ILE A 259 13.95 36.66 -47.89
C ILE A 259 15.48 36.81 -47.78
N ASP A 260 16.10 37.62 -48.65
CA ASP A 260 17.55 37.77 -48.69
C ASP A 260 18.09 38.54 -47.47
N GLU A 261 17.35 39.55 -47.00
CA GLU A 261 17.65 40.27 -45.76
C GLU A 261 17.52 39.34 -44.54
N LEU A 262 16.46 38.53 -44.50
CA LEU A 262 16.22 37.56 -43.43
C LEU A 262 17.29 36.47 -43.38
N LYS A 263 17.75 36.00 -44.55
CA LYS A 263 18.81 35.00 -44.66
C LYS A 263 20.14 35.56 -44.17
N THR A 264 20.49 36.77 -44.60
CA THR A 264 21.69 37.48 -44.14
C THR A 264 21.65 37.69 -42.63
N TRP A 265 20.51 38.12 -42.09
CA TRP A 265 20.32 38.30 -40.65
C TRP A 265 20.45 36.98 -39.85
N SER A 266 19.92 35.87 -40.38
CA SER A 266 20.04 34.54 -39.79
C SER A 266 21.46 33.97 -39.80
N GLU A 267 22.27 34.33 -40.80
CA GLU A 267 23.67 33.93 -40.89
C GLU A 267 24.54 34.75 -39.92
N GLU A 268 24.20 36.02 -39.71
CA GLU A 268 24.86 36.91 -38.75
C GLU A 268 24.49 36.59 -37.29
N HIS A 269 23.21 36.26 -37.03
CA HIS A 269 22.70 36.00 -35.69
C HIS A 269 22.27 34.52 -35.59
N ALA A 270 23.21 33.65 -35.20
CA ALA A 270 22.94 32.22 -35.09
C ALA A 270 21.71 31.94 -34.20
N PHE A 271 20.69 31.30 -34.76
CA PHE A 271 19.51 30.88 -34.00
C PHE A 271 19.85 29.80 -32.97
N PHE A 272 19.05 29.71 -31.91
CA PHE A 272 19.16 28.67 -30.90
C PHE A 272 19.07 27.26 -31.53
N SER A 273 20.00 26.39 -31.15
CA SER A 273 20.05 25.00 -31.59
C SER A 273 19.79 24.05 -30.42
N ALA A 274 18.71 23.28 -30.51
CA ALA A 274 18.30 22.34 -29.46
C ALA A 274 19.09 21.01 -29.44
N TRP A 275 20.00 20.77 -30.39
CA TRP A 275 20.66 19.46 -30.58
C TRP A 275 21.42 18.96 -29.36
N LEU A 276 22.24 19.81 -28.73
CA LEU A 276 22.97 19.44 -27.52
C LEU A 276 22.02 19.11 -26.37
N ASN A 277 20.92 19.85 -26.24
CA ASN A 277 19.90 19.57 -25.22
C ASN A 277 19.17 18.25 -25.47
N PHE A 278 18.91 17.89 -26.72
CA PHE A 278 18.37 16.57 -27.05
C PHE A 278 19.36 15.46 -26.70
N ILE A 279 20.66 15.64 -26.93
CA ILE A 279 21.68 14.67 -26.50
C ILE A 279 21.64 14.48 -24.97
N TYR A 280 21.66 15.57 -24.20
CA TYR A 280 21.55 15.47 -22.73
C TYR A 280 20.26 14.80 -22.28
N LEU A 281 19.15 15.09 -22.95
CA LEU A 281 17.85 14.48 -22.68
C LEU A 281 17.88 12.97 -22.95
N PHE A 282 18.34 12.53 -24.13
CA PHE A 282 18.39 11.12 -24.49
C PHE A 282 19.33 10.32 -23.59
N ILE A 283 20.51 10.86 -23.24
CA ILE A 283 21.41 10.24 -22.27
C ILE A 283 20.71 10.10 -20.92
N SER A 284 20.06 11.16 -20.43
CA SER A 284 19.35 11.14 -19.15
C SER A 284 18.22 10.10 -19.14
N ILE A 285 17.43 10.02 -20.21
CA ILE A 285 16.38 9.00 -20.39
C ILE A 285 16.99 7.60 -20.37
N GLY A 286 18.05 7.38 -21.14
CA GLY A 286 18.75 6.09 -21.22
C GLY A 286 19.26 5.64 -19.85
N VAL A 287 19.82 6.55 -19.06
CA VAL A 287 20.28 6.27 -17.68
C VAL A 287 19.09 5.94 -16.77
N VAL A 288 18.00 6.72 -16.82
CA VAL A 288 16.80 6.45 -16.00
C VAL A 288 16.22 5.08 -16.31
N ILE A 289 15.98 4.79 -17.59
CA ILE A 289 15.44 3.49 -18.03
C ILE A 289 16.43 2.37 -17.65
N GLY A 290 17.71 2.55 -17.95
CA GLY A 290 18.76 1.56 -17.71
C GLY A 290 18.98 1.19 -16.24
N LEU A 291 18.63 2.08 -15.31
CA LEU A 291 18.74 1.79 -13.87
C LEU A 291 17.43 1.27 -13.25
N VAL A 292 16.28 1.80 -13.68
CA VAL A 292 14.98 1.47 -13.08
C VAL A 292 14.42 0.15 -13.64
N PHE A 293 14.46 -0.06 -14.96
CA PHE A 293 13.84 -1.24 -15.57
C PHE A 293 14.46 -2.57 -15.15
N PRO A 294 15.78 -2.72 -14.97
CA PRO A 294 16.35 -3.98 -14.49
C PRO A 294 15.85 -4.36 -13.08
N LEU A 295 15.67 -3.37 -12.19
CA LEU A 295 15.10 -3.59 -10.87
C LEU A 295 13.62 -3.97 -10.94
N LEU A 296 12.82 -3.28 -11.77
CA LEU A 296 11.43 -3.65 -12.04
C LEU A 296 11.33 -5.08 -12.60
N LYS A 297 12.18 -5.43 -13.56
CA LYS A 297 12.21 -6.78 -14.16
C LYS A 297 12.52 -7.84 -13.12
N LYS A 298 13.58 -7.65 -12.33
CA LYS A 298 13.90 -8.55 -11.22
C LYS A 298 12.75 -8.66 -10.23
N ARG A 299 12.05 -7.56 -9.95
CA ARG A 299 10.89 -7.56 -9.06
C ARG A 299 9.70 -8.31 -9.65
N MET A 300 9.46 -8.22 -10.97
CA MET A 300 8.44 -8.98 -11.70
C MET A 300 8.74 -10.49 -11.73
N ASP A 301 10.01 -10.86 -11.82
CA ASP A 301 10.43 -12.27 -11.82
C ASP A 301 10.16 -12.97 -10.48
N LEU A 302 10.10 -12.21 -9.39
CA LEU A 302 9.83 -12.69 -8.03
C LEU A 302 8.33 -12.74 -7.68
N VAL A 303 7.43 -12.40 -8.60
CA VAL A 303 5.99 -12.36 -8.29
C VAL A 303 5.39 -13.76 -8.32
N THR A 304 4.69 -14.12 -7.24
CA THR A 304 3.91 -15.35 -7.10
C THR A 304 2.43 -14.99 -6.85
N PRO A 305 1.64 -14.69 -7.90
CA PRO A 305 0.26 -14.24 -7.76
C PRO A 305 -0.69 -15.43 -7.54
N GLN A 306 -0.42 -16.23 -6.51
CA GLN A 306 -1.29 -17.34 -6.12
C GLN A 306 -2.55 -16.78 -5.46
N THR A 307 -3.68 -17.43 -5.70
CA THR A 307 -4.99 -17.08 -5.10
C THR A 307 -5.62 -18.30 -4.43
N GLU A 308 -4.79 -19.06 -3.73
CA GLU A 308 -5.16 -20.33 -3.11
C GLU A 308 -5.64 -20.13 -1.66
N VAL A 309 -6.63 -20.94 -1.29
CA VAL A 309 -7.24 -20.95 0.05
C VAL A 309 -7.40 -22.38 0.53
N SER A 310 -7.32 -22.56 1.84
CA SER A 310 -7.63 -23.81 2.53
C SER A 310 -9.05 -23.71 3.08
N GLU A 311 -9.86 -24.74 2.91
CA GLU A 311 -11.27 -24.72 3.27
C GLU A 311 -11.64 -25.96 4.08
N PHE A 312 -12.37 -25.76 5.17
CA PHE A 312 -12.95 -26.80 6.00
C PHE A 312 -14.46 -26.58 6.13
N ARG A 313 -15.23 -27.65 5.90
CA ARG A 313 -16.67 -27.72 6.15
C ARG A 313 -16.98 -29.06 6.80
N ALA A 314 -17.75 -29.02 7.88
CA ALA A 314 -18.26 -30.23 8.53
C ALA A 314 -19.63 -29.95 9.16
N ASN A 315 -20.32 -31.01 9.54
CA ASN A 315 -21.47 -30.94 10.43
C ASN A 315 -21.06 -31.63 11.74
N MET A 316 -21.21 -30.94 12.86
CA MET A 316 -20.86 -31.40 14.21
C MET A 316 -22.13 -31.38 15.07
N GLN A 317 -22.34 -32.42 15.87
CA GLN A 317 -23.43 -32.48 16.84
C GLN A 317 -22.79 -32.56 18.22
N GLU A 318 -22.94 -31.49 18.99
CA GLU A 318 -22.22 -31.33 20.25
C GLU A 318 -23.19 -30.83 21.33
N SER A 319 -23.01 -31.30 22.56
CA SER A 319 -23.85 -30.92 23.71
C SER A 319 -23.39 -29.61 24.37
N VAL A 320 -23.26 -28.55 23.57
CA VAL A 320 -22.70 -27.24 23.98
C VAL A 320 -23.64 -26.10 23.59
N HIS A 321 -23.79 -25.10 24.45
CA HIS A 321 -24.58 -23.91 24.14
C HIS A 321 -23.90 -23.06 23.05
N PRO A 322 -24.64 -22.52 22.05
CA PRO A 322 -24.03 -21.79 20.92
C PRO A 322 -23.08 -20.65 21.34
N ASN A 323 -23.40 -19.92 22.41
CA ASN A 323 -22.52 -18.86 22.93
C ASN A 323 -21.11 -19.33 23.32
N GLU A 324 -20.94 -20.56 23.80
CA GLU A 324 -19.61 -21.06 24.17
C GLU A 324 -18.73 -21.32 22.94
N ILE A 325 -19.33 -21.68 21.81
CA ILE A 325 -18.63 -21.82 20.52
C ILE A 325 -17.98 -20.48 20.16
N PHE A 326 -18.75 -19.39 20.33
CA PHE A 326 -18.29 -18.05 19.97
C PHE A 326 -17.19 -17.54 20.92
N ILE A 327 -17.36 -17.75 22.22
CA ILE A 327 -16.36 -17.39 23.24
C ILE A 327 -15.05 -18.16 23.02
N ASN A 328 -15.12 -19.44 22.66
CA ASN A 328 -13.94 -20.26 22.41
C ASN A 328 -13.06 -19.68 21.30
N ILE A 329 -13.69 -19.36 20.17
CA ILE A 329 -12.96 -18.94 18.98
C ILE A 329 -12.17 -17.68 19.33
N GLU A 330 -12.82 -16.68 19.93
CA GLU A 330 -12.17 -15.42 20.32
C GLU A 330 -11.07 -15.60 21.38
N ASN A 331 -11.35 -16.35 22.45
CA ASN A 331 -10.47 -16.41 23.61
C ASN A 331 -9.34 -17.44 23.52
N ILE A 332 -9.49 -18.48 22.69
CA ILE A 332 -8.51 -19.57 22.59
C ILE A 332 -7.85 -19.55 21.23
N VAL A 333 -8.62 -19.74 20.15
CA VAL A 333 -8.07 -19.86 18.79
C VAL A 333 -7.39 -18.56 18.35
N LEU A 334 -8.01 -17.41 18.61
CA LEU A 334 -7.44 -16.11 18.19
C LEU A 334 -6.34 -15.62 19.15
N ALA A 335 -6.47 -15.89 20.44
CA ALA A 335 -5.48 -15.47 21.43
C ALA A 335 -4.13 -16.19 21.25
N ASN A 336 -4.15 -17.50 20.97
CA ASN A 336 -2.95 -18.30 20.73
C ASN A 336 -2.16 -17.84 19.49
N ARG A 337 -2.82 -17.15 18.54
CA ARG A 337 -2.23 -16.68 17.29
C ARG A 337 -1.78 -15.22 17.32
N ARG A 338 -1.71 -14.60 18.51
CA ARG A 338 -1.18 -13.25 18.68
C ARG A 338 0.33 -13.23 18.52
N TYR A 339 0.83 -12.38 17.63
CA TYR A 339 2.27 -12.17 17.47
C TYR A 339 2.74 -11.06 18.42
N LYS A 340 3.75 -11.36 19.26
CA LYS A 340 4.33 -10.40 20.24
C LYS A 340 3.26 -9.73 21.13
N GLU A 341 2.26 -10.52 21.53
CA GLU A 341 1.13 -10.08 22.38
C GLU A 341 0.29 -8.94 21.77
N VAL A 342 0.48 -8.62 20.49
CA VAL A 342 -0.35 -7.64 19.78
C VAL A 342 -1.67 -8.32 19.36
N PRO A 343 -2.83 -7.67 19.58
CA PRO A 343 -4.11 -8.23 19.18
C PRO A 343 -4.20 -8.41 17.67
N ASN A 344 -4.97 -9.42 17.24
CA ASN A 344 -5.27 -9.64 15.84
C ASN A 344 -6.24 -8.57 15.32
N ARG A 345 -6.27 -8.40 14.00
CA ARG A 345 -7.12 -7.41 13.32
C ARG A 345 -8.45 -8.04 13.01
N ILE A 346 -9.53 -7.36 13.38
CA ILE A 346 -10.90 -7.85 13.22
C ILE A 346 -11.57 -7.00 12.14
N TYR A 347 -11.85 -7.57 10.98
CA TYR A 347 -12.50 -6.88 9.86
C TYR A 347 -14.02 -7.10 9.82
N ALA A 348 -14.48 -8.18 10.43
CA ALA A 348 -15.88 -8.41 10.74
C ALA A 348 -15.97 -9.00 12.14
N ASP A 349 -16.64 -8.28 13.03
CA ASP A 349 -16.82 -8.71 14.40
C ASP A 349 -17.86 -9.84 14.50
N PHE A 350 -17.62 -10.77 15.42
CA PHE A 350 -18.46 -11.93 15.65
C PHE A 350 -19.66 -11.52 16.49
N VAL A 351 -20.75 -11.05 15.86
CA VAL A 351 -22.00 -10.76 16.56
C VAL A 351 -22.95 -11.95 16.41
N PRO A 352 -23.01 -12.87 17.40
CA PRO A 352 -23.88 -14.02 17.30
C PRO A 352 -25.34 -13.59 17.32
N LYS A 353 -26.10 -14.02 16.31
CA LYS A 353 -27.54 -13.80 16.25
C LYS A 353 -28.25 -15.07 16.66
N LEU A 354 -28.67 -15.15 17.91
CA LEU A 354 -29.58 -16.18 18.39
C LEU A 354 -31.00 -15.82 17.97
N LYS A 355 -31.65 -16.72 17.24
CA LYS A 355 -33.06 -16.63 16.88
C LYS A 355 -33.79 -17.72 17.64
N GLU A 356 -34.31 -17.35 18.80
CA GLU A 356 -35.12 -18.24 19.62
C GLU A 356 -36.46 -18.50 18.92
N GLN A 357 -36.86 -19.75 18.88
CA GLN A 357 -38.20 -20.20 18.50
C GLN A 357 -38.93 -20.66 19.77
N ALA A 358 -40.24 -20.88 19.68
CA ALA A 358 -41.01 -21.40 20.81
C ALA A 358 -40.46 -22.78 21.26
N GLU A 359 -40.61 -23.08 22.57
CA GLU A 359 -40.27 -24.38 23.18
C GLU A 359 -38.77 -24.71 23.27
N GLY A 360 -37.89 -23.73 23.51
CA GLY A 360 -36.47 -23.99 23.79
C GLY A 360 -35.68 -24.49 22.57
N LYS A 361 -36.20 -24.27 21.37
CA LYS A 361 -35.49 -24.50 20.11
C LYS A 361 -35.06 -23.16 19.54
N GLY A 362 -33.93 -23.13 18.85
CA GLY A 362 -33.51 -21.92 18.17
C GLY A 362 -32.51 -22.19 17.06
N SER A 363 -32.20 -21.14 16.32
CA SER A 363 -31.13 -21.13 15.33
C SER A 363 -30.09 -20.08 15.67
N PHE A 364 -28.86 -20.29 15.24
CA PHE A 364 -27.78 -19.35 15.44
C PHE A 364 -26.96 -19.18 14.17
N GLU A 365 -26.41 -17.98 13.99
CA GLU A 365 -25.52 -17.63 12.90
C GLU A 365 -24.49 -16.61 13.39
N GLY A 366 -23.23 -16.82 13.01
CA GLY A 366 -22.12 -15.90 13.27
C GLY A 366 -21.10 -15.92 12.14
N GLU A 367 -20.47 -14.77 11.91
CA GLU A 367 -19.47 -14.54 10.85
C GLU A 367 -18.25 -13.83 11.45
N LEU A 368 -17.05 -14.32 11.13
CA LEU A 368 -15.75 -13.75 11.49
C LEU A 368 -14.98 -13.46 10.22
N LEU A 369 -14.35 -12.29 10.17
CA LEU A 369 -13.24 -12.05 9.25
C LEU A 369 -12.12 -11.39 10.02
N ILE A 370 -10.98 -12.07 10.08
CA ILE A 370 -9.85 -11.65 10.89
C ILE A 370 -8.54 -11.83 10.15
N GLU A 371 -7.54 -11.12 10.63
CA GLU A 371 -6.16 -11.27 10.21
C GLU A 371 -5.24 -11.31 11.42
N THR A 372 -4.34 -12.29 11.47
CA THR A 372 -3.27 -12.29 12.49
C THR A 372 -2.35 -11.11 12.29
N GLN A 373 -1.71 -10.63 13.36
CA GLN A 373 -0.77 -9.51 13.23
C GLN A 373 0.32 -9.80 12.17
N PRO A 374 0.54 -8.92 11.19
CA PRO A 374 1.48 -9.13 10.11
C PRO A 374 2.92 -9.25 10.61
N THR A 375 3.62 -10.23 10.06
CA THR A 375 5.03 -10.50 10.36
C THR A 375 5.89 -10.10 9.17
N LEU A 376 7.05 -9.46 9.42
CA LEU A 376 7.97 -9.09 8.34
C LEU A 376 8.48 -10.36 7.66
N SER A 377 8.31 -10.47 6.35
CA SER A 377 8.82 -11.59 5.57
C SER A 377 10.20 -11.27 5.01
N GLU A 378 11.09 -12.27 5.00
CA GLU A 378 12.42 -12.15 4.39
C GLU A 378 12.37 -12.19 2.84
N GLY A 379 11.16 -12.26 2.26
CA GLY A 379 10.89 -12.98 1.02
C GLY A 379 11.17 -12.29 -0.31
N LEU A 380 11.66 -11.05 -0.39
CA LEU A 380 12.03 -10.43 -1.68
C LEU A 380 13.24 -9.49 -1.57
N ALA A 381 14.43 -10.08 -1.63
CA ALA A 381 15.67 -9.32 -1.66
C ALA A 381 16.04 -8.94 -3.10
N LEU A 382 15.67 -7.72 -3.51
CA LEU A 382 16.23 -7.11 -4.71
C LEU A 382 17.75 -6.86 -4.54
N PRO A 383 18.55 -6.94 -5.62
CA PRO A 383 20.01 -6.78 -5.52
C PRO A 383 20.40 -5.44 -4.89
N LYS A 384 21.05 -5.50 -3.73
CA LYS A 384 21.46 -4.31 -2.97
C LYS A 384 22.38 -3.39 -3.80
N SER A 385 23.29 -3.97 -4.58
CA SER A 385 24.20 -3.22 -5.47
C SER A 385 23.45 -2.36 -6.49
N ALA A 386 22.39 -2.90 -7.09
CA ALA A 386 21.57 -2.16 -8.06
C ALA A 386 20.81 -1.01 -7.38
N LYS A 387 20.26 -1.22 -6.18
CA LYS A 387 19.64 -0.14 -5.40
C LYS A 387 20.64 0.96 -5.04
N VAL A 388 21.86 0.60 -4.61
CA VAL A 388 22.92 1.56 -4.30
C VAL A 388 23.36 2.33 -5.54
N ALA A 389 23.55 1.66 -6.68
CA ALA A 389 23.91 2.31 -7.95
C ALA A 389 22.83 3.32 -8.38
N LEU A 390 21.55 2.94 -8.29
CA LEU A 390 20.42 3.82 -8.54
C LEU A 390 20.45 5.07 -7.64
N SER A 391 20.62 4.89 -6.32
CA SER A 391 20.70 6.00 -5.37
C SER A 391 21.92 6.90 -5.62
N ALA A 392 23.08 6.32 -5.95
CA ALA A 392 24.32 7.07 -6.18
C ALA A 392 24.24 7.90 -7.46
N ILE A 393 23.77 7.32 -8.57
CA ILE A 393 23.60 8.04 -9.84
C ILE A 393 22.52 9.13 -9.73
N ALA A 394 21.49 8.92 -8.90
CA ALA A 394 20.54 9.96 -8.56
C ALA A 394 21.24 11.19 -7.95
N GLN A 395 22.21 11.00 -7.04
CA GLN A 395 22.95 12.12 -6.46
C GLN A 395 23.90 12.78 -7.44
N VAL A 396 24.54 12.01 -8.32
CA VAL A 396 25.37 12.57 -9.40
C VAL A 396 24.52 13.48 -10.28
N ALA A 397 23.31 13.07 -10.66
CA ALA A 397 22.39 13.91 -11.44
C ALA A 397 21.95 15.17 -10.68
N VAL A 398 21.72 15.09 -9.37
CA VAL A 398 21.40 16.26 -8.53
C VAL A 398 22.56 17.26 -8.48
N VAL A 399 23.79 16.79 -8.26
CA VAL A 399 24.98 17.65 -8.23
C VAL A 399 25.26 18.25 -9.61
N ALA A 400 25.13 17.46 -10.68
CA ALA A 400 25.25 17.95 -12.06
C ALA A 400 24.22 19.05 -12.35
N ALA A 401 22.97 18.88 -11.91
CA ALA A 401 21.95 19.91 -12.02
C ALA A 401 22.33 21.18 -11.25
N ALA A 402 22.88 21.06 -10.03
CA ALA A 402 23.34 22.22 -9.27
C ALA A 402 24.47 22.98 -9.98
N VAL A 403 25.44 22.28 -10.56
CA VAL A 403 26.53 22.87 -11.35
C VAL A 403 25.99 23.58 -12.60
N LEU A 404 25.06 22.96 -13.33
CA LEU A 404 24.43 23.58 -14.50
C LEU A 404 23.59 24.81 -14.13
N PHE A 405 22.91 24.79 -12.99
CA PHE A 405 22.20 25.96 -12.48
C PHE A 405 23.17 27.10 -12.16
N TYR A 406 24.28 26.82 -11.49
CA TYR A 406 25.33 27.81 -11.26
C TYR A 406 25.88 28.38 -12.58
N ALA A 407 26.23 27.52 -13.54
CA ALA A 407 26.72 27.95 -14.84
C ALA A 407 25.71 28.84 -15.59
N SER A 408 24.42 28.48 -15.55
CA SER A 408 23.36 29.32 -16.10
C SER A 408 23.26 30.69 -15.40
N GLY A 409 23.52 30.73 -14.09
CA GLY A 409 23.57 31.95 -13.29
C GLY A 409 24.73 32.88 -13.68
N VAL A 410 25.92 32.32 -13.92
CA VAL A 410 27.09 33.06 -14.43
C VAL A 410 26.77 33.64 -15.81
N GLN A 411 26.23 32.83 -16.73
CA GLN A 411 25.88 33.28 -18.07
C GLN A 411 24.82 34.40 -18.04
N LEU A 412 23.82 34.29 -17.17
CA LEU A 412 22.79 35.31 -16.98
C LEU A 412 23.39 36.61 -16.44
N ALA A 413 24.32 36.53 -15.47
CA ALA A 413 25.01 37.69 -14.91
C ALA A 413 25.81 38.45 -15.97
N GLU A 414 26.51 37.72 -16.86
CA GLU A 414 27.23 38.33 -17.97
C GLU A 414 26.29 38.96 -18.99
N LEU A 415 25.18 38.29 -19.33
CA LEU A 415 24.20 38.80 -20.27
C LEU A 415 23.55 40.09 -19.76
N LEU A 416 23.13 40.14 -18.50
CA LEU A 416 22.54 41.33 -17.90
C LEU A 416 23.53 42.50 -17.87
N HIS A 417 24.79 42.22 -17.54
CA HIS A 417 25.83 43.24 -17.59
C HIS A 417 26.04 43.78 -19.00
N LEU A 418 26.04 42.90 -20.01
CA LEU A 418 26.14 43.33 -21.41
C LEU A 418 24.94 44.22 -21.79
N ILE A 419 23.72 43.77 -21.53
CA ILE A 419 22.48 44.51 -21.86
C ILE A 419 22.44 45.90 -21.23
N ILE A 420 22.82 46.02 -19.95
CA ILE A 420 22.83 47.31 -19.24
C ILE A 420 23.86 48.29 -19.84
N ASN A 421 24.94 47.78 -20.42
CA ASN A 421 26.02 48.59 -21.01
C ASN A 421 25.94 48.71 -22.54
N ILE A 422 24.97 48.06 -23.19
CA ILE A 422 24.73 48.21 -24.63
C ILE A 422 24.16 49.62 -24.86
N GLY A 423 24.95 50.48 -25.51
CA GLY A 423 24.44 51.64 -26.23
C GLY A 423 23.79 51.21 -27.55
N VAL A 424 22.89 52.04 -28.10
CA VAL A 424 21.96 51.70 -29.19
C VAL A 424 22.64 51.29 -30.53
N ASP A 425 23.93 51.59 -30.74
CA ASP A 425 24.55 51.57 -32.08
C ASP A 425 25.66 50.53 -32.35
N ASN A 426 25.75 49.42 -31.61
CA ASN A 426 26.83 48.44 -31.82
C ASN A 426 26.34 47.04 -32.22
N SER A 427 26.30 46.76 -33.53
CA SER A 427 25.94 45.45 -34.12
C SER A 427 26.79 44.29 -33.60
N ALA A 428 28.07 44.52 -33.30
CA ALA A 428 28.94 43.50 -32.70
C ALA A 428 28.53 43.11 -31.26
N LEU A 429 28.02 44.06 -30.47
CA LEU A 429 27.53 43.77 -29.11
C LEU A 429 26.20 43.02 -29.15
N LEU A 430 25.34 43.32 -30.13
CA LEU A 430 24.11 42.57 -30.37
C LEU A 430 24.41 41.10 -30.70
N ASN A 431 25.33 40.82 -31.63
CA ASN A 431 25.74 39.44 -31.97
C ASN A 431 26.25 38.65 -30.76
N ASN A 432 27.07 39.30 -29.91
CA ASN A 432 27.51 38.70 -28.66
C ASN A 432 26.34 38.40 -27.71
N ALA A 433 25.38 39.31 -27.58
CA ALA A 433 24.19 39.08 -26.75
C ALA A 433 23.37 37.88 -27.22
N PHE A 434 23.17 37.70 -28.53
CA PHE A 434 22.46 36.54 -29.08
C PHE A 434 23.17 35.21 -28.77
N SER A 435 24.50 35.15 -28.94
CA SER A 435 25.30 33.97 -28.58
C SER A 435 25.18 33.64 -27.08
N MET A 436 25.19 34.66 -26.23
CA MET A 436 25.02 34.50 -24.78
C MET A 436 23.62 34.02 -24.39
N VAL A 437 22.56 34.50 -25.06
CA VAL A 437 21.19 34.01 -24.89
C VAL A 437 21.07 32.54 -25.28
N ASN A 438 21.65 32.15 -26.42
CA ASN A 438 21.64 30.74 -26.86
C ASN A 438 22.34 29.83 -25.85
N THR A 439 23.51 30.25 -25.36
CA THR A 439 24.25 29.52 -24.33
C THR A 439 23.46 29.43 -23.02
N LEU A 440 22.80 30.52 -22.61
CA LEU A 440 21.94 30.54 -21.43
C LEU A 440 20.75 29.57 -21.57
N LEU A 441 20.06 29.58 -22.71
CA LEU A 441 18.96 28.66 -22.99
C LEU A 441 19.43 27.21 -22.93
N MET A 442 20.56 26.90 -23.56
CA MET A 442 21.15 25.57 -23.52
C MET A 442 21.41 25.12 -22.08
N LEU A 443 22.01 25.98 -21.25
CA LEU A 443 22.31 25.68 -19.85
C LEU A 443 21.03 25.50 -19.01
N ILE A 444 20.01 26.34 -19.21
CA ILE A 444 18.73 26.23 -18.49
C ILE A 444 18.04 24.91 -18.83
N PHE A 445 17.94 24.55 -20.11
CA PHE A 445 17.31 23.28 -20.50
C PHE A 445 18.13 22.07 -20.02
N ALA A 446 19.46 22.13 -20.06
CA ALA A 446 20.31 21.07 -19.50
C ALA A 446 20.08 20.92 -17.99
N TRP A 447 20.03 22.03 -17.24
CA TRP A 447 19.70 22.04 -15.82
C TRP A 447 18.35 21.37 -15.55
N LEU A 448 17.30 21.75 -16.28
CA LEU A 448 15.96 21.18 -16.11
C LEU A 448 15.94 19.67 -16.38
N THR A 449 16.64 19.21 -17.42
CA THR A 449 16.77 17.79 -17.76
C THR A 449 17.41 16.99 -16.63
N PHE A 450 18.60 17.39 -16.14
CA PHE A 450 19.31 16.68 -15.08
C PHE A 450 18.58 16.76 -13.73
N ARG A 451 17.93 17.90 -13.43
CA ARG A 451 17.11 18.06 -12.23
C ARG A 451 15.95 17.05 -12.19
N ALA A 452 15.23 16.92 -13.30
CA ALA A 452 14.13 15.96 -13.39
C ALA A 452 14.62 14.51 -13.41
N ALA A 453 15.76 14.22 -14.05
CA ALA A 453 16.40 12.90 -13.99
C ALA A 453 16.74 12.51 -12.54
N GLY A 454 17.42 13.40 -11.80
CA GLY A 454 17.75 13.19 -10.40
C GLY A 454 16.51 13.00 -9.52
N SER A 455 15.41 13.72 -9.80
CA SER A 455 14.14 13.54 -9.07
C SER A 455 13.50 12.17 -9.36
N ILE A 456 13.43 11.74 -10.62
CA ILE A 456 12.88 10.41 -10.99
C ILE A 456 13.69 9.30 -10.33
N LEU A 457 15.02 9.36 -10.43
CA LEU A 457 15.90 8.35 -9.85
C LEU A 457 15.82 8.30 -8.32
N ASN A 458 15.73 9.45 -7.65
CA ASN A 458 15.54 9.52 -6.20
C ASN A 458 14.20 8.89 -5.78
N ASN A 459 13.11 9.22 -6.48
CA ASN A 459 11.79 8.67 -6.15
C ASN A 459 11.74 7.15 -6.39
N ALA A 460 12.28 6.68 -7.53
CA ALA A 460 12.40 5.26 -7.82
C ALA A 460 13.26 4.53 -6.76
N SER A 461 14.41 5.11 -6.40
CA SER A 461 15.29 4.61 -5.35
C SER A 461 14.53 4.47 -4.04
N HIS A 462 13.81 5.51 -3.63
CA HIS A 462 13.04 5.52 -2.39
C HIS A 462 11.99 4.40 -2.37
N MET A 463 11.24 4.21 -3.46
CA MET A 463 10.28 3.12 -3.59
C MET A 463 10.93 1.74 -3.42
N PHE A 464 12.07 1.50 -4.06
CA PHE A 464 12.75 0.20 -3.94
C PHE A 464 13.38 -0.05 -2.56
N TRP A 465 13.87 0.99 -1.87
CA TRP A 465 14.33 0.85 -0.49
C TRP A 465 13.17 0.69 0.49
N GLY A 466 12.06 1.38 0.24
CA GLY A 466 10.87 1.39 1.10
C GLY A 466 9.96 0.18 0.97
N GLU A 467 10.06 -0.62 -0.11
CA GLU A 467 9.24 -1.83 -0.26
C GLU A 467 9.57 -2.86 0.84
N LEU A 468 8.59 -3.13 1.70
CA LEU A 468 8.64 -4.14 2.75
C LEU A 468 7.49 -5.12 2.57
N ASN A 469 7.78 -6.41 2.77
CA ASN A 469 6.79 -7.47 2.61
C ASN A 469 6.43 -8.09 3.96
N PHE A 470 5.16 -8.44 4.10
CA PHE A 470 4.61 -9.02 5.31
C PHE A 470 3.81 -10.28 5.00
N ASN A 471 3.83 -11.23 5.93
CA ASN A 471 3.03 -12.44 5.92
C ASN A 471 2.06 -12.43 7.12
N SER A 472 0.80 -12.68 6.84
CA SER A 472 -0.24 -12.90 7.85
C SER A 472 -1.22 -13.99 7.43
N LEU A 473 -1.90 -14.57 8.41
CA LEU A 473 -3.04 -15.44 8.19
C LEU A 473 -4.29 -14.58 8.07
N LEU A 474 -4.98 -14.67 6.93
CA LEU A 474 -6.33 -14.15 6.76
C LEU A 474 -7.31 -15.32 6.94
N MET A 475 -8.25 -15.20 7.87
CA MET A 475 -9.21 -16.24 8.20
C MET A 475 -10.62 -15.67 8.14
N TYR A 476 -11.45 -16.35 7.36
CA TYR A 476 -12.89 -16.21 7.37
C TYR A 476 -13.51 -17.43 8.04
N MET A 477 -14.51 -17.20 8.89
CA MET A 477 -15.26 -18.29 9.48
C MET A 477 -16.72 -17.91 9.57
N LYS A 478 -17.58 -18.79 9.10
CA LYS A 478 -19.02 -18.74 9.32
C LYS A 478 -19.42 -19.95 10.15
N THR A 479 -20.27 -19.74 11.15
CA THR A 479 -20.83 -20.83 11.93
C THR A 479 -22.34 -20.66 11.98
N GLU A 480 -23.07 -21.65 11.48
CA GLU A 480 -24.53 -21.67 11.49
C GLU A 480 -25.04 -23.00 12.03
N GLY A 481 -26.22 -22.99 12.63
CA GLY A 481 -26.73 -24.18 13.28
C GLY A 481 -28.06 -23.99 13.99
N THR A 482 -28.51 -25.07 14.60
CA THR A 482 -29.70 -25.10 15.45
C THR A 482 -29.34 -25.64 16.82
N TYR A 483 -30.05 -25.19 17.84
CA TYR A 483 -29.91 -25.71 19.19
C TYR A 483 -31.29 -26.08 19.76
N THR A 484 -31.30 -27.06 20.64
CA THR A 484 -32.47 -27.50 21.38
C THR A 484 -32.10 -27.65 22.85
N GLU A 485 -32.79 -26.90 23.69
CA GLU A 485 -32.68 -26.98 25.14
C GLU A 485 -33.72 -27.97 25.65
N SER A 486 -33.26 -29.04 26.30
CA SER A 486 -34.10 -30.02 26.95
C SER A 486 -33.91 -29.90 28.46
N ARG A 487 -34.98 -29.62 29.20
CA ARG A 487 -34.95 -29.65 30.66
C ARG A 487 -35.12 -31.08 31.12
N VAL A 488 -34.11 -31.62 31.78
CA VAL A 488 -34.16 -32.93 32.42
C VAL A 488 -34.38 -32.69 33.90
N SER A 489 -35.60 -32.99 34.39
CA SER A 489 -35.95 -32.95 35.80
C SER A 489 -35.79 -34.35 36.41
N THR A 490 -34.93 -34.46 37.41
CA THR A 490 -34.69 -35.68 38.19
C THR A 490 -35.24 -35.47 39.60
N GLY A 491 -36.01 -36.44 40.13
CA GLY A 491 -36.61 -36.35 41.47
C GLY A 491 -38.06 -35.83 41.53
N MET A 492 -38.95 -36.25 40.63
CA MET A 492 -40.37 -35.84 40.61
C MET A 492 -41.32 -36.68 41.49
N ALA A 493 -40.81 -37.40 42.49
CA ALA A 493 -41.69 -38.16 43.40
C ALA A 493 -42.28 -37.24 44.47
N ILE A 494 -43.54 -37.48 44.87
CA ILE A 494 -44.33 -36.68 45.84
C ILE A 494 -43.60 -36.45 47.20
N HIS A 495 -42.57 -37.25 47.52
CA HIS A 495 -41.81 -37.19 48.76
C HIS A 495 -40.32 -36.88 48.58
N ASP A 496 -39.87 -36.50 47.38
CA ASP A 496 -38.48 -36.15 47.13
C ASP A 496 -38.26 -34.65 47.41
N SER A 497 -37.38 -34.34 48.36
CA SER A 497 -37.10 -32.95 48.78
C SER A 497 -36.00 -32.28 47.94
N THR A 498 -35.38 -33.02 47.02
CA THR A 498 -34.29 -32.54 46.18
C THR A 498 -34.66 -32.61 44.70
N ARG A 499 -35.33 -31.56 44.21
CA ARG A 499 -35.57 -31.36 42.76
C ARG A 499 -34.29 -30.83 42.13
N SER A 500 -33.64 -31.65 41.29
CA SER A 500 -32.53 -31.21 40.44
C SER A 500 -33.04 -31.04 39.01
N GLU A 501 -32.92 -29.83 38.49
CA GLU A 501 -33.21 -29.51 37.09
C GLU A 501 -31.90 -29.17 36.38
N ASN A 502 -31.56 -29.97 35.38
CA ASN A 502 -30.46 -29.68 34.49
C ASN A 502 -31.00 -29.33 33.10
N VAL A 503 -30.49 -28.25 32.53
CA VAL A 503 -30.79 -27.87 31.13
C VAL A 503 -29.69 -28.44 30.25
N VAL A 504 -30.05 -29.43 29.44
CA VAL A 504 -29.14 -30.03 28.46
C VAL A 504 -29.37 -29.35 27.13
N VAL A 505 -28.34 -28.70 26.60
CA VAL A 505 -28.40 -28.03 25.29
C VAL A 505 -27.70 -28.92 24.27
N ARG A 506 -28.44 -29.33 23.23
CA ARG A 506 -27.86 -30.00 22.06
C ARG A 506 -27.80 -29.04 20.90
N SER A 507 -26.63 -28.91 20.28
CA SER A 507 -26.41 -28.03 19.15
C SER A 507 -25.93 -28.80 17.94
N SER A 508 -26.57 -28.56 16.80
CA SER A 508 -26.09 -28.95 15.48
C SER A 508 -25.33 -27.76 14.89
N ILE A 509 -24.02 -27.93 14.67
CA ILE A 509 -23.09 -26.86 14.33
C ILE A 509 -22.50 -27.17 12.94
N THR A 510 -22.61 -26.22 12.02
CA THR A 510 -22.00 -26.31 10.69
C THR A 510 -20.94 -25.21 10.55
N PRO A 511 -19.68 -25.48 10.96
CA PRO A 511 -18.60 -24.54 10.74
C PRO A 511 -18.14 -24.57 9.28
N TRP A 512 -17.98 -23.38 8.72
CA TRP A 512 -17.33 -23.14 7.45
C TRP A 512 -16.13 -22.22 7.67
N ILE A 513 -14.93 -22.78 7.58
CA ILE A 513 -13.68 -22.07 7.84
C ILE A 513 -12.90 -21.99 6.54
N ILE A 514 -12.48 -20.79 6.16
CA ILE A 514 -11.58 -20.54 5.05
C ILE A 514 -10.38 -19.78 5.56
N THR A 515 -9.19 -20.28 5.25
CA THR A 515 -7.94 -19.64 5.64
C THR A 515 -7.01 -19.50 4.46
N SER A 516 -6.16 -18.49 4.50
CA SER A 516 -5.08 -18.31 3.54
C SER A 516 -3.93 -17.52 4.17
N ARG A 517 -2.71 -17.91 3.85
CA ARG A 517 -1.51 -17.14 4.17
C ARG A 517 -1.31 -16.08 3.12
N ILE A 518 -1.56 -14.83 3.49
CA ILE A 518 -1.47 -13.70 2.58
C ILE A 518 -0.08 -13.08 2.62
N ASN A 519 0.49 -12.88 1.45
CA ASN A 519 1.69 -12.09 1.26
C ASN A 519 1.28 -10.68 0.88
N THR A 520 1.75 -9.71 1.63
CA THR A 520 1.39 -8.31 1.44
C THR A 520 2.62 -7.43 1.30
N SER A 521 2.48 -6.31 0.58
CA SER A 521 3.56 -5.36 0.33
C SER A 521 3.12 -3.97 0.75
N ILE A 522 4.01 -3.22 1.40
CA ILE A 522 3.82 -1.83 1.79
C ILE A 522 5.06 -1.03 1.39
N PHE A 523 4.87 0.24 1.02
CA PHE A 523 5.95 1.17 0.73
C PHE A 523 6.13 2.06 1.95
N ALA A 524 7.22 1.81 2.68
CA ALA A 524 7.59 2.62 3.80
C ALA A 524 7.98 4.03 3.34
N THR A 525 7.74 5.00 4.19
CA THR A 525 8.22 6.38 4.04
C THR A 525 9.26 6.68 5.12
N SER A 526 10.07 7.71 4.93
CA SER A 526 11.02 8.17 5.93
C SER A 526 10.50 9.37 6.72
N GLY A 527 10.58 9.30 8.04
CA GLY A 527 10.23 10.40 8.95
C GLY A 527 9.01 10.04 9.79
N MET A 528 7.86 10.58 9.41
CA MET A 528 6.56 10.31 10.05
C MET A 528 5.78 9.28 9.24
N ASN A 529 4.90 8.52 9.91
CA ASN A 529 3.94 7.61 9.29
C ASN A 529 4.61 6.49 8.45
N ASN A 530 5.79 6.03 8.91
CA ASN A 530 6.71 5.18 8.17
C ASN A 530 6.11 3.88 7.61
N LEU A 531 5.04 3.35 8.21
CA LEU A 531 4.35 2.12 7.79
C LEU A 531 2.83 2.28 7.78
N GLU A 532 2.36 3.52 7.60
CA GLU A 532 0.93 3.88 7.59
C GLU A 532 0.40 4.07 6.16
N ALA A 533 1.17 3.65 5.15
CA ALA A 533 0.74 3.62 3.75
C ALA A 533 -0.24 2.45 3.48
N PRO A 534 -1.04 2.50 2.41
CA PRO A 534 -1.87 1.38 2.01
C PRO A 534 -1.04 0.13 1.77
N ARG A 535 -1.55 -1.01 2.27
CA ARG A 535 -0.91 -2.31 2.12
C ARG A 535 -1.59 -3.08 1.00
N PHE A 536 -0.82 -3.72 0.13
CA PHE A 536 -1.30 -4.42 -1.06
C PHE A 536 -1.21 -5.94 -0.88
N VAL A 537 -2.29 -6.68 -1.12
CA VAL A 537 -2.27 -8.15 -1.14
C VAL A 537 -1.65 -8.63 -2.43
N MET A 538 -0.47 -9.26 -2.32
CA MET A 538 0.34 -9.71 -3.46
C MET A 538 0.11 -11.19 -3.82
N GLY A 539 -0.31 -11.99 -2.85
CA GLY A 539 -0.60 -13.40 -3.06
C GLY A 539 -1.32 -14.00 -1.86
N MET A 540 -2.00 -15.11 -2.11
CA MET A 540 -2.77 -15.89 -1.15
C MET A 540 -2.34 -17.34 -1.34
N ASN A 541 -1.73 -17.91 -0.31
CA ASN A 541 -1.16 -19.24 -0.35
C ASN A 541 -1.98 -20.19 0.52
N LYS A 542 -2.09 -21.43 0.07
CA LYS A 542 -2.70 -22.50 0.86
C LYS A 542 -1.91 -22.74 2.15
N ASN A 543 -2.63 -23.13 3.20
CA ASN A 543 -2.15 -23.28 4.57
C ASN A 543 -2.88 -24.42 5.31
N ASP A 544 -2.98 -25.59 4.66
CA ASP A 544 -3.76 -26.75 5.16
C ASP A 544 -3.36 -27.20 6.57
N GLY A 545 -2.06 -27.13 6.91
CA GLY A 545 -1.55 -27.48 8.23
C GLY A 545 -2.13 -26.60 9.33
N GLU A 546 -2.06 -25.28 9.17
CA GLU A 546 -2.60 -24.33 10.16
C GLU A 546 -4.13 -24.37 10.21
N LEU A 547 -4.81 -24.66 9.09
CA LEU A 547 -6.25 -24.92 9.10
C LEU A 547 -6.60 -26.15 9.94
N THR A 548 -5.81 -27.23 9.82
CA THR A 548 -6.03 -28.47 10.57
C THR A 548 -5.82 -28.22 12.07
N GLU A 549 -4.79 -27.49 12.45
CA GLU A 549 -4.55 -27.06 13.83
C GLU A 549 -5.73 -26.24 14.40
N ILE A 550 -6.25 -25.26 13.63
CA ILE A 550 -7.43 -24.46 14.04
C ILE A 550 -8.64 -25.37 14.26
N VAL A 551 -8.89 -26.30 13.34
CA VAL A 551 -10.04 -27.21 13.42
C VAL A 551 -9.90 -28.17 14.61
N ASP A 552 -8.70 -28.66 14.88
CA ASP A 552 -8.45 -29.59 15.98
C ASP A 552 -8.55 -28.88 17.34
N GLU A 553 -8.10 -27.64 17.46
CA GLU A 553 -8.31 -26.79 18.65
C GLU A 553 -9.80 -26.58 18.96
N ILE A 554 -10.60 -26.28 17.92
CA ILE A 554 -12.06 -26.10 18.06
C ILE A 554 -12.72 -27.41 18.52
N LYS A 555 -12.40 -28.54 17.86
CA LYS A 555 -12.97 -29.85 18.22
C LYS A 555 -12.58 -30.30 19.63
N ALA A 556 -11.31 -30.10 20.01
CA ALA A 556 -10.83 -30.48 21.34
C ALA A 556 -11.57 -29.72 22.44
N PHE A 557 -11.87 -28.44 22.23
CA PHE A 557 -12.64 -27.66 23.19
C PHE A 557 -14.10 -28.10 23.29
N LEU A 558 -14.78 -28.31 22.16
CA LEU A 558 -16.19 -28.74 22.16
C LEU A 558 -16.37 -30.06 22.91
N ARG A 559 -15.49 -31.03 22.67
CA ARG A 559 -15.46 -32.31 23.41
C ARG A 559 -15.17 -32.15 24.90
N GLY A 560 -14.25 -31.25 25.25
CA GLY A 560 -13.93 -30.94 26.64
C GLY A 560 -15.12 -30.40 27.43
N ARG A 561 -15.98 -29.58 26.80
CA ARG A 561 -17.21 -29.05 27.41
C ARG A 561 -18.34 -30.07 27.46
N GLU A 562 -18.49 -30.89 26.43
CA GLU A 562 -19.48 -31.99 26.43
C GLU A 562 -19.26 -32.97 27.60
N THR A 563 -18.01 -33.22 27.97
CA THR A 563 -17.66 -34.10 29.11
C THR A 563 -18.16 -33.54 30.45
N ILE A 564 -18.30 -32.21 30.57
CA ILE A 564 -18.78 -31.52 31.78
C ILE A 564 -20.31 -31.45 31.81
N ALA A 565 -20.96 -31.34 30.65
CA ALA A 565 -22.42 -31.15 30.54
C ALA A 565 -23.21 -32.47 30.34
N SER A 566 -22.56 -33.54 29.89
CA SER A 566 -23.21 -34.83 29.69
C SER A 566 -23.22 -35.65 30.98
N ILE A 567 -24.36 -36.31 31.24
CA ILE A 567 -24.54 -37.33 32.29
C ILE A 567 -23.78 -38.60 31.86
N THR A 568 -22.48 -38.48 31.61
CA THR A 568 -21.59 -39.60 31.25
C THR A 568 -20.56 -39.86 32.34
N ASN A 569 -20.49 -38.99 33.35
CA ASN A 569 -19.64 -39.19 34.51
C ASN A 569 -20.20 -40.38 35.33
N GLU A 570 -19.44 -41.47 35.45
CA GLU A 570 -19.78 -42.63 36.29
C GLU A 570 -20.20 -42.22 37.72
N SER A 571 -19.62 -41.12 38.21
CA SER A 571 -19.98 -40.41 39.44
C SER A 571 -21.46 -40.00 39.51
N ASP A 572 -21.99 -39.37 38.46
CA ASP A 572 -23.38 -38.87 38.47
C ASP A 572 -24.39 -39.98 38.20
N LEU A 573 -23.99 -41.00 37.44
CA LEU A 573 -24.76 -42.24 37.27
C LEU A 573 -24.83 -43.03 38.58
N ALA A 574 -23.73 -43.08 39.34
CA ALA A 574 -23.68 -43.63 40.69
C ALA A 574 -24.55 -42.80 41.66
N ASN A 575 -24.48 -41.47 41.62
CA ASN A 575 -25.34 -40.60 42.44
C ASN A 575 -26.82 -40.76 42.10
N ALA A 576 -27.19 -40.83 40.82
CA ALA A 576 -28.56 -41.08 40.38
C ALA A 576 -29.05 -42.46 40.82
N SER A 577 -28.21 -43.49 40.74
CA SER A 577 -28.53 -44.84 41.24
C SER A 577 -28.69 -44.88 42.76
N THR A 578 -27.89 -44.10 43.49
CA THR A 578 -27.94 -43.99 44.96
C THR A 578 -29.21 -43.26 45.39
N ILE A 579 -29.57 -42.16 44.72
CA ILE A 579 -30.83 -41.44 44.92
C ILE A 579 -32.02 -42.36 44.62
N HIS A 580 -31.95 -43.18 43.58
CA HIS A 580 -32.98 -44.16 43.27
C HIS A 580 -33.11 -45.25 44.35
N GLN A 581 -31.99 -45.76 44.87
CA GLN A 581 -31.98 -46.74 45.97
C GLN A 581 -32.54 -46.15 47.27
N VAL A 582 -32.14 -44.93 47.62
CA VAL A 582 -32.68 -44.20 48.78
C VAL A 582 -34.19 -43.97 48.61
N ASN A 583 -34.65 -43.57 47.42
CA ASN A 583 -36.07 -43.41 47.12
C ASN A 583 -36.85 -44.74 47.19
N GLN A 584 -36.25 -45.87 46.79
CA GLN A 584 -36.86 -47.19 46.97
C GLN A 584 -36.94 -47.60 48.45
N GLN A 585 -35.91 -47.33 49.25
CA GLN A 585 -35.90 -47.61 50.68
C GLN A 585 -36.94 -46.77 51.43
N THR A 586 -37.06 -45.47 51.12
CA THR A 586 -38.10 -44.60 51.70
C THR A 586 -39.51 -45.07 51.32
N ARG A 587 -39.72 -45.55 50.09
CA ARG A 587 -41.02 -46.14 49.67
C ARG A 587 -41.33 -47.45 50.37
N ALA A 588 -40.33 -48.30 50.60
CA ALA A 588 -40.49 -49.54 51.37
C ALA A 588 -40.85 -49.24 52.84
N PHE A 589 -40.27 -48.19 53.43
CA PHE A 589 -40.58 -47.76 54.79
C PHE A 589 -42.03 -47.25 54.94
N ASN A 590 -42.59 -46.58 53.92
CA ASN A 590 -43.96 -46.08 53.93
C ASN A 590 -45.03 -47.14 53.61
N LYS A 591 -44.69 -48.26 52.94
CA LYS A 591 -45.65 -49.36 52.73
C LYS A 591 -45.93 -50.18 53.99
N ASN A 592 -45.02 -50.14 54.98
CA ASN A 592 -45.18 -50.84 56.25
C ASN A 592 -46.00 -50.05 57.28
N SER A 593 -46.65 -48.95 56.88
CA SER A 593 -47.59 -48.23 57.76
C SER A 593 -48.84 -49.05 58.09
N ASP A 594 -49.26 -49.96 57.20
CA ASP A 594 -50.42 -50.83 57.43
C ASP A 594 -50.13 -51.94 58.46
N GLU A 595 -48.88 -52.41 58.56
CA GLU A 595 -48.46 -53.35 59.63
C GLU A 595 -48.40 -52.67 61.01
N ARG A 596 -48.17 -51.35 61.07
CA ARG A 596 -48.19 -50.61 62.35
C ARG A 596 -49.60 -50.38 62.90
N LEU A 597 -50.62 -50.32 62.04
CA LEU A 597 -52.02 -50.27 62.45
C LEU A 597 -52.49 -51.62 63.01
N SER A 598 -52.11 -52.74 62.38
CA SER A 598 -52.47 -54.08 62.88
C SER A 598 -51.71 -54.48 64.15
N LEU A 599 -50.47 -54.00 64.35
CA LEU A 599 -49.71 -54.22 65.59
C LEU A 599 -50.31 -53.46 66.79
N LYS A 600 -50.84 -52.25 66.59
CA LYS A 600 -51.53 -51.51 67.66
C LYS A 600 -52.86 -52.15 68.06
N GLU A 601 -53.67 -52.62 67.11
CA GLU A 601 -54.91 -53.35 67.41
C GLU A 601 -54.64 -54.69 68.11
N ASN A 602 -53.55 -55.37 67.77
CA ASN A 602 -53.13 -56.61 68.44
C ASN A 602 -52.55 -56.38 69.85
N GLU A 603 -51.86 -55.27 70.10
CA GLU A 603 -51.40 -54.91 71.44
C GLU A 603 -52.55 -54.46 72.36
N GLU A 604 -53.54 -53.73 71.84
CA GLU A 604 -54.74 -53.34 72.61
C GLU A 604 -55.63 -54.55 72.95
N SER A 605 -55.77 -55.52 72.04
CA SER A 605 -56.52 -56.76 72.29
C SER A 605 -55.77 -57.74 73.22
N ALA A 606 -54.44 -57.80 73.17
CA ALA A 606 -53.63 -58.55 74.13
C ALA A 606 -53.62 -57.93 75.54
N GLY A 607 -53.76 -56.60 75.64
CA GLY A 607 -53.92 -55.89 76.91
C GLY A 607 -55.26 -56.19 77.60
N PHE A 608 -56.34 -56.35 76.84
CA PHE A 608 -57.68 -56.64 77.36
C PHE A 608 -57.75 -58.04 78.01
N LEU A 609 -57.14 -59.06 77.38
CA LEU A 609 -57.10 -60.43 77.90
C LEU A 609 -56.22 -60.60 79.15
N ARG A 610 -55.31 -59.66 79.42
CA ARG A 610 -54.50 -59.65 80.65
C ARG A 610 -55.29 -59.11 81.85
N ASN A 611 -56.19 -58.16 81.63
CA ASN A 611 -57.01 -57.58 82.70
C ASN A 611 -58.17 -58.49 83.16
N GLU A 612 -58.63 -59.45 82.32
CA GLU A 612 -59.65 -60.43 82.76
C GLU A 612 -59.09 -61.56 83.64
N LYS A 613 -57.76 -61.77 83.67
CA LYS A 613 -57.13 -62.81 84.51
C LYS A 613 -56.75 -62.36 85.92
N ASP A 614 -56.74 -61.06 86.18
CA ASP A 614 -56.42 -60.48 87.50
C ASP A 614 -57.70 -60.03 88.27
N GLY A 615 -58.88 -60.49 87.82
CA GLY A 615 -60.19 -60.11 88.36
C GLY A 615 -61.11 -61.26 88.79
N GLU A 616 -60.55 -62.42 89.20
CA GLU A 616 -61.26 -63.46 89.97
C GLU A 616 -60.83 -63.47 91.44
#